data_AF-A0A2T0UJQ7-F1
#
_entry.id   AF-A0A2T0UJQ7-F1
#
_cell.length_a   1.000
_cell.length_b   1.000
_cell.length_c   1.000
_cell.angle_alpha   90.00
_cell.angle_beta   90.00
_cell.angle_gamma   90.00
#
_symmetry.space_group_name_H-M   'P 1'
#
loop_
_entity.id
_entity.type
_entity.pdbx_description
1 polymer ?
#
loop_
_entity_poly.entity_id
_entity_poly.type
_entity_poly.pdbx_seq_one_letter_code
_entity_poly.pdbx_strand_id
1 'polypeptide(L)' 'AEAVRSIPAGKRAVDYISAGGDILLTGDAASVGPMVDALAEKARADEKFATLVETSVLRVVALKERMGLIDCG' A
#
# COMPACT_ATOMS: atom_id res chain seq x y z
N ALA A 1 -14.09 -0.16 8.81
CA ALA A 1 -13.84 0.75 7.68
C ALA A 1 -15.15 1.19 7.02
N GLU A 2 -16.09 1.74 7.80
CA GLU A 2 -17.48 1.93 7.34
C GLU A 2 -17.61 3.10 6.34
N ALA A 3 -16.92 4.21 6.61
CA ALA A 3 -17.03 5.44 5.83
C ALA A 3 -16.59 5.30 4.35
N VAL A 4 -15.78 4.29 4.03
CA VAL A 4 -15.24 4.06 2.68
C VAL A 4 -15.76 2.78 2.05
N ARG A 5 -16.77 2.12 2.64
CA ARG A 5 -17.26 0.81 2.21
C ARG A 5 -17.81 0.81 0.78
N SER A 6 -18.37 1.94 0.33
CA SER A 6 -18.87 2.13 -1.03
C SER A 6 -17.77 2.27 -2.09
N ILE A 7 -16.53 2.55 -1.69
CA ILE A 7 -15.40 2.69 -2.62
C ILE A 7 -14.80 1.31 -2.87
N PRO A 8 -14.61 0.86 -4.13
CA PRO A 8 -13.98 -0.43 -4.42
C PRO A 8 -12.62 -0.59 -3.74
N ALA A 9 -12.31 -1.79 -3.25
CA ALA A 9 -11.10 -2.05 -2.45
C ALA A 9 -9.80 -1.62 -3.15
N GLY A 10 -9.62 -2.01 -4.41
CA GLY A 10 -8.45 -1.59 -5.21
C GLY A 10 -8.35 -0.07 -5.35
N LYS A 11 -9.48 0.61 -5.57
CA LYS A 11 -9.51 2.08 -5.66
C LYS A 11 -9.08 2.74 -4.34
N ARG A 12 -9.56 2.23 -3.20
CA ARG A 12 -9.13 2.74 -1.88
C ARG A 12 -7.62 2.65 -1.70
N ALA A 13 -7.01 1.55 -2.14
CA ALA A 13 -5.57 1.36 -2.04
C ALA A 13 -4.78 2.32 -2.93
N VAL A 14 -5.18 2.44 -4.20
CA VAL A 14 -4.53 3.36 -5.16
C VAL A 14 -4.66 4.81 -4.70
N ASP A 15 -5.85 5.23 -4.25
CA ASP A 15 -6.09 6.60 -3.76
C ASP A 15 -5.24 6.89 -2.51
N TYR A 16 -5.13 5.94 -1.58
CA TYR A 16 -4.36 6.10 -0.35
C TYR A 16 -2.85 6.29 -0.61
N ILE A 17 -2.25 5.45 -1.46
CA ILE A 17 -0.84 5.60 -1.84
C ILE A 17 -0.62 6.86 -2.68
N SER A 18 -1.57 7.21 -3.56
CA SER A 18 -1.51 8.47 -4.33
C SER A 18 -1.54 9.70 -3.42
N ALA A 19 -2.20 9.61 -2.27
CA ALA A 19 -2.21 10.64 -1.24
C ALA A 19 -0.93 10.66 -0.38
N GLY A 20 0.03 9.76 -0.62
CA GLY A 20 1.29 9.66 0.10
C GLY A 20 1.23 8.83 1.38
N GLY A 21 0.20 8.00 1.56
CA GLY A 21 0.10 7.08 2.68
C GLY A 21 1.07 5.90 2.57
N ASP A 22 1.49 5.34 3.71
CA ASP A 22 2.51 4.29 3.76
C ASP A 22 2.02 2.90 4.19
N ILE A 23 1.04 2.85 5.11
CA ILE A 23 0.52 1.60 5.67
C ILE A 23 -1.00 1.64 5.62
N LEU A 24 -1.58 0.96 4.63
CA LEU A 24 -3.03 0.80 4.49
C LEU A 24 -3.53 -0.34 5.38
N LEU A 25 -4.35 -0.01 6.38
CA LEU A 25 -5.00 -0.99 7.23
C LEU A 25 -6.41 -1.32 6.70
N THR A 26 -6.72 -2.61 6.58
CA THR A 26 -8.07 -3.09 6.30
C THR A 26 -8.53 -4.07 7.37
N GLY A 27 -9.79 -3.94 7.80
CA GLY A 27 -10.43 -4.87 8.74
C GLY A 27 -11.05 -6.09 8.05
N ASP A 28 -11.07 -6.12 6.72
CA ASP A 28 -11.63 -7.20 5.92
C ASP A 28 -10.51 -7.87 5.11
N ALA A 29 -10.18 -9.11 5.46
CA ALA A 29 -9.12 -9.88 4.81
C ALA A 29 -9.41 -10.16 3.33
N ALA A 30 -10.69 -10.28 2.93
CA ALA A 30 -11.07 -10.52 1.54
C ALA A 30 -10.72 -9.33 0.63
N SER A 31 -10.54 -8.14 1.20
CA SER A 31 -10.15 -6.95 0.45
C SER A 31 -8.67 -6.89 0.07
N VAL A 32 -7.81 -7.71 0.68
CA VAL A 32 -6.34 -7.64 0.50
C VAL A 32 -5.94 -8.00 -0.92
N GLY A 33 -6.45 -9.10 -1.49
CA GLY A 33 -6.12 -9.52 -2.86
C GLY A 33 -6.40 -8.43 -3.90
N PRO A 34 -7.65 -7.93 -4.00
CA PRO A 34 -7.99 -6.84 -4.91
C PRO A 34 -7.21 -5.53 -4.68
N MET A 35 -6.77 -5.25 -3.44
CA MET A 35 -5.91 -4.10 -3.15
C MET A 35 -4.51 -4.28 -3.72
N VAL A 36 -3.90 -5.45 -3.50
CA VAL A 36 -2.55 -5.76 -4.01
C VAL A 36 -2.53 -5.76 -5.54
N ASP A 37 -3.52 -6.40 -6.17
CA ASP A 37 -3.62 -6.47 -7.63
C ASP A 37 -3.72 -5.07 -8.26
N ALA A 38 -4.59 -4.21 -7.72
CA ALA A 38 -4.76 -2.85 -8.23
C ALA A 38 -3.50 -1.98 -8.06
N LEU A 39 -2.79 -2.11 -6.93
CA LEU A 39 -1.51 -1.42 -6.72
C LEU A 39 -0.46 -1.89 -7.73
N ALA A 40 -0.35 -3.20 -7.93
CA ALA A 40 0.61 -3.80 -8.86
C ALA A 40 0.30 -3.43 -10.33
N GLU A 41 -0.97 -3.43 -10.72
CA GLU A 41 -1.42 -2.99 -12.05
C GLU A 41 -1.11 -1.50 -12.28
N LYS A 42 -1.45 -0.64 -11.32
CA LYS A 42 -1.20 0.79 -11.44
C LYS A 42 0.29 1.11 -11.48
N ALA A 43 1.11 0.47 -10.65
CA ALA A 43 2.57 0.65 -10.66
C ALA A 43 3.20 0.18 -11.98
N ARG A 44 2.70 -0.90 -12.60
CA ARG A 44 3.16 -1.33 -13.93
C ARG A 44 2.81 -0.34 -15.04
N ALA A 45 1.68 0.36 -14.91
CA ALA A 45 1.17 1.28 -15.93
C ALA A 45 1.64 2.74 -15.75
N ASP A 46 2.20 3.11 -14.60
CA ASP A 46 2.54 4.49 -14.26
C ASP A 46 3.82 4.56 -13.40
N GLU A 47 4.92 4.98 -14.02
CA GLU A 47 6.24 5.12 -13.38
C GLU A 47 6.23 6.09 -12.19
N LYS A 48 5.41 7.15 -12.24
CA LYS A 48 5.31 8.11 -11.13
C LYS A 48 4.64 7.45 -9.94
N PHE A 49 3.59 6.66 -10.18
CA PHE A 49 2.95 5.90 -9.12
C PHE A 49 3.87 4.80 -8.58
N ALA A 50 4.64 4.12 -9.44
CA ALA A 50 5.64 3.14 -9.00
C ALA A 50 6.67 3.77 -8.04
N THR A 51 7.13 4.98 -8.34
CA THR A 51 8.03 5.75 -7.45
C THR A 51 7.40 6.03 -6.08
N LEU A 52 6.09 6.30 -6.02
CA LEU A 52 5.38 6.49 -4.74
C LEU A 52 5.34 5.20 -3.93
N VAL A 53 5.05 4.07 -4.58
CA VAL A 53 5.05 2.74 -3.94
C VAL A 53 6.44 2.40 -3.40
N GLU A 54 7.49 2.58 -4.20
CA GLU A 54 8.87 2.30 -3.78
C GLU A 54 9.30 3.18 -2.60
N THR A 55 9.01 4.48 -2.67
CA THR A 55 9.30 5.42 -1.58
C THR A 55 8.62 4.98 -0.28
N SER A 56 7.36 4.56 -0.38
CA SER A 56 6.58 4.07 0.75
C SER A 56 7.19 2.81 1.36
N VAL A 57 7.54 1.82 0.52
CA VAL A 57 8.19 0.58 0.94
C VAL A 57 9.49 0.88 1.69
N LEU A 58 10.35 1.76 1.15
CA LEU A 58 11.62 2.12 1.78
C LEU A 58 11.41 2.76 3.16
N ARG A 59 10.41 3.63 3.32
CA ARG A 59 10.07 4.21 4.64
C ARG A 59 9.64 3.16 5.65
N VAL A 60 8.81 2.20 5.22
CA VAL A 60 8.32 1.12 6.10
C VAL A 60 9.44 0.14 6.45
N VAL A 61 10.33 -0.19 5.51
CA VAL A 61 11.52 -1.01 5.78
C VAL A 61 12.44 -0.32 6.78
N ALA A 62 12.79 0.96 6.57
CA ALA A 62 13.60 1.72 7.51
C ALA A 62 12.93 1.85 8.90
N LEU A 63 11.59 1.94 8.96
CA LEU A 63 10.86 1.91 10.23
C LEU A 63 11.03 0.55 10.92
N LYS A 64 10.86 -0.56 10.21
CA LYS A 64 11.03 -1.91 10.76
C LYS A 64 12.46 -2.15 11.24
N GLU A 65 13.46 -1.67 10.52
CA GLU A 65 14.86 -1.71 10.94
C GLU A 65 15.06 -1.02 12.30
N ARG A 66 14.59 0.23 12.44
CA ARG A 66 14.68 0.99 13.70
C ARG A 66 13.93 0.33 14.85
N MET A 67 12.91 -0.47 14.55
CA MET A 67 12.16 -1.24 15.53
C MET A 67 12.80 -2.60 15.87
N GLY A 68 13.92 -2.97 15.23
CA GLY A 68 14.55 -4.28 15.41
C GLY A 68 13.74 -5.44 14.83
N LEU A 69 12.91 -5.17 13.82
CA LEU A 69 12.02 -6.15 13.17
C LEU A 69 12.56 -6.69 11.84
N ILE A 70 13.81 -6.38 11.51
CA ILE A 70 14.51 -6.88 10.32
C ILE A 70 15.72 -7.67 10.76
N ASP A 71 15.91 -8.82 10.13
CA ASP A 71 17.12 -9.62 10.18
C ASP A 71 17.61 -9.83 8.73
N CYS A 72 18.92 -9.86 8.54
CA CYS A 72 19.53 -10.09 7.23
C CYS A 72 19.88 -11.57 6.98
N GLY A 73 19.58 -12.46 7.95
CA GLY A 73 19.88 -13.88 7.87
C GLY A 73 21.34 -14.23 8.15
#